data_AF-A0A3S0QWR4-F1
#
_entry.id   AF-A0A3S0QWR4-F1
#
_cell.length_a   1.000
_cell.length_b   1.000
_cell.length_c   1.000
_cell.angle_alpha   90.00
_cell.angle_beta   90.00
_cell.angle_gamma   90.00
#
_symmetry.space_group_name_H-M   'P 1'
#
loop_
_entity.id
_entity.type
_entity.pdbx_description
1 polymer ?
#
loop_
_entity_poly.entity_id
_entity_poly.type
_entity_poly.pdbx_seq_one_letter_code
_entity_poly.pdbx_strand_id
1 'polypeptide(L)'
;MNAATLVMVPLRATVSSTRWITMLVLSLMLVISVALQLTQTLPKTALIGAVIAGYGEFFVGLLFVAPFLLMAIDTRQLRIPRSQSTIVLGMMLYSALWIAVPSIALALAGADFVTVLTIQTVGLLFGLTFGLLPRVFLIVAGFSPSFLGLVHIQLHYPGKPTVLLLWLVASVLALISALCWRRQVRSIDPYGEGFNKPLVLRSRTGNRTGFMNWNDWTTMSGNSRQIRSQPQWMLAIANLRDTGPQNPVRSLRVGLGGWMLPKTWQSASRQWMLVLAPIILMMGLVYLRAPGITPALFHAIAFSAVVWIAGFGSMVLSLTTIVLLQQRWSRTNAELPFLALLPRLSDRREVKKYLLRASLLPTLFWQALLIALLVATLFVKQASALDLAIAALAEIVAVAFTPAFAFAIFGGRPPAQWVTGLVAGVSFALVGCGTAASSILDISRTYGAIMAVSIIAIWFALLAFLIGLGLRGWRGLQARPHPFLAN
;
A
#
# COMPACT_ATOMS: atom_id res chain seq x y z
N MET A 1 36.01 -13.70 -0.39
CA MET A 1 34.75 -13.19 -0.99
C MET A 1 35.04 -11.82 -1.60
N ASN A 2 34.66 -11.56 -2.86
CA ASN A 2 34.89 -10.24 -3.46
C ASN A 2 33.88 -9.23 -2.91
N ALA A 3 34.35 -8.17 -2.24
CA ALA A 3 33.48 -7.09 -1.74
C ALA A 3 32.58 -6.49 -2.84
N ALA A 4 33.09 -6.43 -4.08
CA ALA A 4 32.32 -6.01 -5.26
C ALA A 4 31.05 -6.87 -5.50
N THR A 5 31.11 -8.18 -5.21
CA THR A 5 29.93 -9.04 -5.36
C THR A 5 28.86 -8.76 -4.33
N LEU A 6 29.24 -8.50 -3.06
CA LEU A 6 28.30 -8.13 -1.99
C LEU A 6 27.53 -6.83 -2.30
N VAL A 7 28.22 -5.82 -2.85
CA VAL A 7 27.63 -4.53 -3.22
C VAL A 7 26.68 -4.67 -4.43
N MET A 8 26.97 -5.58 -5.37
CA MET A 8 26.13 -5.77 -6.55
C MET A 8 24.86 -6.59 -6.33
N VAL A 9 24.78 -7.40 -5.25
CA VAL A 9 23.60 -8.25 -4.98
C VAL A 9 22.29 -7.45 -4.99
N PRO A 10 22.12 -6.35 -4.22
CA PRO A 10 20.86 -5.59 -4.23
C PRO A 10 20.55 -4.94 -5.57
N LEU A 11 21.59 -4.46 -6.28
CA LEU A 11 21.44 -3.86 -7.61
C LEU A 11 20.89 -4.87 -8.62
N ARG A 12 21.08 -6.16 -8.38
CA ARG A 12 20.52 -7.25 -9.19
C ARG A 12 19.20 -7.77 -8.61
N ALA A 13 19.01 -7.73 -7.28
CA ALA A 13 17.84 -8.26 -6.57
C ALA A 13 16.56 -7.46 -6.81
N THR A 14 16.71 -6.15 -7.02
CA THR A 14 15.60 -5.21 -7.08
C THR A 14 15.51 -4.54 -8.45
N VAL A 15 14.29 -4.34 -8.93
CA VAL A 15 14.03 -3.63 -10.18
C VAL A 15 14.56 -2.19 -10.05
N SER A 16 15.18 -1.66 -11.11
CA SER A 16 15.82 -0.34 -11.09
C SER A 16 14.86 0.77 -10.64
N SER A 17 13.59 0.71 -11.03
CA SER A 17 12.57 1.68 -10.62
C SER A 17 12.30 1.65 -9.11
N THR A 18 12.13 0.46 -8.53
CA THR A 18 11.90 0.30 -7.09
C THR A 18 13.07 0.83 -6.29
N ARG A 19 14.31 0.62 -6.74
CA ARG A 19 15.51 1.19 -6.09
C ARG A 19 15.43 2.70 -5.97
N TRP A 20 15.18 3.38 -7.09
CA TRP A 20 15.12 4.84 -7.11
C TRP A 20 13.95 5.38 -6.27
N ILE A 21 12.78 4.73 -6.33
CA ILE A 21 11.62 5.13 -5.52
C ILE A 21 11.94 4.97 -4.03
N THR A 22 12.48 3.82 -3.62
CA THR A 22 12.83 3.56 -2.22
C THR A 22 13.89 4.55 -1.74
N MET A 23 14.96 4.78 -2.50
CA MET A 23 15.99 5.78 -2.16
C MET A 23 15.42 7.19 -2.02
N LEU A 24 14.54 7.62 -2.95
CA LEU A 24 13.96 8.97 -2.95
C LEU A 24 13.01 9.16 -1.77
N VAL A 25 12.10 8.22 -1.54
CA VAL A 25 11.14 8.28 -0.43
C VAL A 25 11.88 8.30 0.91
N LEU A 26 12.93 7.50 1.07
CA LEU A 26 13.73 7.47 2.31
C LEU A 26 14.52 8.74 2.52
N SER A 27 15.16 9.24 1.47
CA SER A 27 15.91 10.49 1.56
C SER A 27 14.98 11.61 1.99
N LEU A 28 13.77 11.65 1.43
CA LEU A 28 12.76 12.64 1.79
C LEU A 28 12.25 12.46 3.23
N MET A 29 11.94 11.23 3.67
CA MET A 29 11.54 10.94 5.05
C MET A 29 12.64 11.29 6.05
N LEU A 30 13.89 10.96 5.75
CA LEU A 30 15.04 11.28 6.60
C LEU A 30 15.29 12.78 6.70
N VAL A 31 15.25 13.51 5.57
CA VAL A 31 15.38 14.97 5.55
C VAL A 31 14.29 15.62 6.37
N ILE A 32 13.03 15.16 6.23
CA ILE A 32 11.91 15.66 7.05
C ILE A 32 12.15 15.36 8.53
N SER A 33 12.55 14.14 8.88
CA SER A 33 12.81 13.75 10.28
C SER A 33 13.94 14.58 10.91
N VAL A 34 15.03 14.80 10.19
CA VAL A 34 16.17 15.62 10.66
C VAL A 34 15.75 17.09 10.77
N ALA A 35 15.04 17.64 9.77
CA ALA A 35 14.55 19.01 9.82
C ALA A 35 13.59 19.24 11.00
N LEU A 36 12.68 18.31 11.26
CA LEU A 36 11.79 18.36 12.42
C LEU A 36 12.57 18.33 13.74
N GLN A 37 13.60 17.50 13.82
CA GLN A 37 14.45 17.40 15.00
C GLN A 37 15.26 18.68 15.26
N LEU A 38 15.76 19.33 14.21
CA LEU A 38 16.54 20.57 14.31
C LEU A 38 15.68 21.80 14.60
N THR A 39 14.43 21.82 14.13
CA THR A 39 13.58 23.02 14.20
C THR A 39 12.67 23.07 15.43
N GLN A 40 12.45 21.94 16.12
CA GLN A 40 11.54 21.87 17.25
C GLN A 40 12.23 21.37 18.52
N THR A 41 12.20 22.20 19.57
CA THR A 41 12.80 21.92 20.90
C THR A 41 11.88 21.14 21.84
N LEU A 42 10.75 20.64 21.36
CA LEU A 42 9.79 19.91 22.19
C LEU A 42 10.35 18.53 22.57
N PRO A 43 10.17 18.07 23.82
CA PRO A 43 10.75 16.80 24.31
C PRO A 43 10.27 15.54 23.55
N LYS A 44 9.25 15.65 22.70
CA LYS A 44 8.70 14.54 21.90
C LYS A 44 9.22 14.49 20.46
N THR A 45 9.94 15.51 19.98
CA THR A 45 10.35 15.63 18.56
C THR A 45 11.29 14.51 18.12
N ALA A 46 12.20 14.09 19.01
CA ALA A 46 13.13 12.99 18.78
C ALA A 46 12.43 11.66 18.47
N LEU A 47 11.36 11.35 19.20
CA LEU A 47 10.59 10.13 18.98
C LEU A 47 9.83 10.19 17.65
N ILE A 48 9.39 11.37 17.23
CA ILE A 48 8.57 11.55 16.03
C ILE A 48 9.43 11.49 14.78
N GLY A 49 10.57 12.18 14.78
CA GLY A 49 11.58 12.04 13.74
C GLY A 49 11.99 10.57 13.58
N ALA A 50 12.17 9.85 14.69
CA ALA A 50 12.47 8.42 14.67
C ALA A 50 11.32 7.58 14.08
N VAL A 51 10.06 7.83 14.44
CA VAL A 51 8.89 7.10 13.91
C VAL A 51 8.69 7.37 12.41
N ILE A 52 8.83 8.61 11.95
CA ILE A 52 8.72 8.97 10.53
C ILE A 52 9.82 8.26 9.73
N ALA A 53 11.06 8.29 10.21
CA ALA A 53 12.17 7.58 9.58
C ALA A 53 11.93 6.05 9.63
N GLY A 54 11.41 5.52 10.74
CA GLY A 54 11.07 4.11 10.90
C GLY A 54 9.96 3.64 9.95
N TYR A 55 9.02 4.53 9.61
CA TYR A 55 8.02 4.28 8.57
C TYR A 55 8.64 4.26 7.17
N GLY A 56 9.67 5.06 6.92
CA GLY A 56 10.55 4.89 5.77
C GLY A 56 11.18 3.51 5.73
N GLU A 57 11.84 3.10 6.83
CA GLU A 57 12.50 1.80 6.98
C GLU A 57 11.54 0.61 6.77
N PHE A 58 10.28 0.75 7.16
CA PHE A 58 9.23 -0.21 6.83
C PHE A 58 9.12 -0.46 5.32
N PHE A 59 9.09 0.59 4.49
CA PHE A 59 9.07 0.41 3.04
C PHE A 59 10.36 -0.18 2.49
N VAL A 60 11.51 0.04 3.14
CA VAL A 60 12.79 -0.61 2.76
C VAL A 60 12.72 -2.10 3.00
N GLY A 61 12.30 -2.50 4.21
CA GLY A 61 12.10 -3.89 4.56
C GLY A 61 11.19 -4.60 3.55
N LEU A 62 10.10 -3.92 3.18
CA LEU A 62 9.07 -4.45 2.30
C LEU A 62 9.46 -4.50 0.81
N LEU A 63 10.01 -3.41 0.27
CA LEU A 63 10.20 -3.21 -1.17
C LEU A 63 11.63 -3.50 -1.64
N PHE A 64 12.62 -3.45 -0.74
CA PHE A 64 14.03 -3.56 -1.08
C PHE A 64 14.68 -4.81 -0.47
N VAL A 65 14.48 -5.06 0.83
CA VAL A 65 15.08 -6.21 1.52
C VAL A 65 14.33 -7.49 1.19
N ALA A 66 13.00 -7.50 1.26
CA ALA A 66 12.22 -8.71 0.99
C ALA A 66 12.54 -9.37 -0.38
N PRO A 67 12.72 -8.64 -1.50
CA PRO A 67 13.10 -9.21 -2.81
C PRO A 67 14.36 -10.08 -2.83
N PHE A 68 15.27 -9.95 -1.85
CA PHE A 68 16.40 -10.87 -1.71
C PHE A 68 15.95 -12.34 -1.57
N LEU A 69 14.73 -12.58 -1.06
CA LEU A 69 14.14 -13.92 -0.99
C LEU A 69 14.03 -14.56 -2.38
N LEU A 70 13.69 -13.78 -3.40
CA LEU A 70 13.54 -14.28 -4.78
C LEU A 70 14.86 -14.83 -5.31
N MET A 71 15.95 -14.12 -5.05
CA MET A 71 17.30 -14.57 -5.41
C MET A 71 17.71 -15.80 -4.60
N ALA A 72 17.38 -15.83 -3.30
CA ALA A 72 17.69 -16.97 -2.44
C ALA A 72 16.96 -18.25 -2.88
N ILE A 73 15.73 -18.11 -3.39
CA ILE A 73 14.98 -19.23 -3.97
C ILE A 73 15.63 -19.69 -5.29
N ASP A 74 15.91 -18.77 -6.22
CA ASP A 74 16.54 -19.11 -7.50
C ASP A 74 17.88 -19.82 -7.31
N THR A 75 18.76 -19.24 -6.48
CA THR A 75 20.09 -19.79 -6.24
C THR A 75 20.04 -21.18 -5.65
N ARG A 76 19.04 -21.46 -4.82
CA ARG A 76 18.82 -22.80 -4.30
C ARG A 76 18.26 -23.74 -5.37
N GLN A 77 17.28 -23.32 -6.18
CA GLN A 77 16.74 -24.14 -7.26
C GLN A 77 17.82 -24.51 -8.28
N LEU A 78 18.73 -23.57 -8.56
CA LEU A 78 19.92 -23.77 -9.38
C LEU A 78 21.07 -24.50 -8.66
N ARG A 79 20.89 -24.84 -7.38
CA ARG A 79 21.86 -25.56 -6.53
C ARG A 79 23.24 -24.88 -6.46
N ILE A 80 23.26 -23.55 -6.29
CA ILE A 80 24.49 -22.74 -6.18
C ILE A 80 24.68 -22.24 -4.72
N PRO A 81 25.24 -23.08 -3.80
CA PRO A 81 25.25 -22.79 -2.36
C PRO A 81 26.10 -21.57 -1.98
N ARG A 82 27.21 -21.31 -2.70
CA ARG A 82 28.06 -20.13 -2.44
C ARG A 82 27.31 -18.81 -2.65
N SER A 83 26.43 -18.76 -3.65
CA SER A 83 25.63 -17.57 -3.95
C SER A 83 24.60 -17.29 -2.85
N GLN A 84 24.01 -18.33 -2.27
CA GLN A 84 23.02 -18.18 -1.19
C GLN A 84 23.61 -17.50 0.05
N SER A 85 24.82 -17.88 0.48
CA SER A 85 25.51 -17.23 1.61
C SER A 85 25.82 -15.75 1.32
N THR A 86 26.17 -15.43 0.07
CA THR A 86 26.46 -14.06 -0.37
C THR A 86 25.19 -13.20 -0.38
N ILE A 87 24.04 -13.76 -0.76
CA ILE A 87 22.74 -13.07 -0.72
C ILE A 87 22.35 -12.73 0.72
N VAL A 88 22.49 -13.67 1.65
CA VAL A 88 22.16 -13.44 3.07
C VAL A 88 23.10 -12.39 3.68
N LEU A 89 24.40 -12.48 3.42
CA LEU A 89 25.37 -11.48 3.90
C LEU A 89 25.10 -10.09 3.29
N GLY A 90 24.76 -10.02 2.00
CA GLY A 90 24.33 -8.78 1.37
C GLY A 90 23.07 -8.21 2.02
N MET A 91 22.06 -9.05 2.27
CA MET A 91 20.84 -8.63 2.97
C MET A 91 21.16 -8.04 4.35
N MET A 92 21.98 -8.73 5.16
CA MET A 92 22.39 -8.25 6.48
C MET A 92 23.16 -6.93 6.42
N LEU A 93 24.14 -6.82 5.51
CA LEU A 93 24.94 -5.61 5.33
C LEU A 93 24.06 -4.41 4.96
N TYR A 94 23.16 -4.58 4.00
CA TYR A 94 22.29 -3.48 3.56
C TYR A 94 21.24 -3.13 4.61
N SER A 95 20.66 -4.11 5.32
CA SER A 95 19.77 -3.83 6.45
C SER A 95 20.49 -3.07 7.56
N ALA A 96 21.73 -3.42 7.88
CA ALA A 96 22.53 -2.69 8.85
C ALA A 96 22.82 -1.25 8.40
N LEU A 97 23.16 -1.04 7.13
CA LEU A 97 23.40 0.29 6.56
C LEU A 97 22.14 1.17 6.62
N TRP A 98 21.00 0.59 6.22
CA TRP A 98 19.70 1.27 6.24
C TRP A 98 19.24 1.64 7.65
N ILE A 99 19.57 0.85 8.67
CA ILE A 99 19.31 1.21 10.06
C ILE A 99 20.32 2.26 10.57
N ALA A 100 21.61 2.09 10.27
CA ALA A 100 22.69 2.89 10.84
C ALA A 100 22.66 4.34 10.35
N VAL A 101 22.49 4.57 9.05
CA VAL A 101 22.50 5.93 8.45
C VAL A 101 21.46 6.86 9.09
N PRO A 102 20.15 6.53 9.12
CA PRO A 102 19.15 7.39 9.74
C PRO A 102 19.33 7.48 11.26
N SER A 103 19.80 6.43 11.92
CA SER A 103 20.06 6.45 13.37
C SER A 103 21.18 7.41 13.74
N ILE A 104 22.29 7.41 12.98
CA ILE A 104 23.40 8.34 13.17
C ILE A 104 22.94 9.77 12.85
N ALA A 105 22.26 9.99 11.73
CA ALA A 105 21.80 11.32 11.34
C ALA A 105 20.86 11.96 12.38
N LEU A 106 19.93 11.18 12.95
CA LEU A 106 19.04 11.67 14.01
C LEU A 106 19.75 11.83 15.35
N ALA A 107 20.71 10.96 15.68
CA ALA A 107 21.52 11.11 16.88
C ALA A 107 22.40 12.37 16.83
N LEU A 108 22.99 12.67 15.67
CA LEU A 108 23.71 13.93 15.44
C LEU A 108 22.81 15.16 15.56
N ALA A 109 21.52 15.02 15.26
CA ALA A 109 20.51 16.05 15.50
C ALA A 109 20.01 16.11 16.96
N GLY A 110 20.58 15.31 17.87
CA GLY A 110 20.30 15.36 19.31
C GLY A 110 19.26 14.34 19.81
N ALA A 111 18.85 13.37 18.99
CA ALA A 111 17.99 12.28 19.45
C ALA A 111 18.77 11.19 20.20
N ASP A 112 18.12 10.48 21.12
CA ASP A 112 18.73 9.32 21.79
C ASP A 112 19.00 8.19 20.78
N PHE A 113 20.28 7.91 20.54
CA PHE A 113 20.73 6.94 19.56
C PHE A 113 20.10 5.56 19.77
N VAL A 114 20.01 5.09 21.02
CA VAL A 114 19.50 3.75 21.32
C VAL A 114 18.01 3.65 20.98
N THR A 115 17.21 4.64 21.38
CA THR A 115 15.79 4.68 21.05
C THR A 115 15.58 4.76 19.53
N VAL A 116 16.30 5.63 18.82
CA VAL A 116 16.18 5.74 17.36
C VAL A 116 16.55 4.41 16.69
N LEU A 117 17.68 3.82 17.07
CA LEU A 117 18.16 2.54 16.53
C LEU A 117 17.11 1.44 16.69
N THR A 118 16.47 1.34 17.86
CA THR A 118 15.40 0.36 18.08
C THR A 118 14.19 0.61 17.20
N ILE A 119 13.75 1.86 17.06
CA ILE A 119 12.60 2.21 16.22
C ILE A 119 12.88 1.90 14.74
N GLN A 120 14.07 2.25 14.23
CA GLN A 120 14.47 1.92 12.86
C GLN A 120 14.52 0.41 12.64
N THR A 121 15.08 -0.33 13.61
CA THR A 121 15.18 -1.79 13.55
C THR A 121 13.80 -2.44 13.52
N VAL A 122 12.88 -1.97 14.39
CA VAL A 122 11.49 -2.43 14.40
C VAL A 122 10.81 -2.10 13.07
N GLY A 123 10.98 -0.88 12.56
CA GLY A 123 10.42 -0.46 11.26
C GLY A 123 10.86 -1.38 10.12
N LEU A 124 12.16 -1.58 9.95
CA LEU A 124 12.74 -2.45 8.91
C LEU A 124 12.26 -3.89 9.05
N LEU A 125 12.32 -4.46 10.26
CA LEU A 125 11.90 -5.84 10.51
C LEU A 125 10.41 -6.02 10.34
N PHE A 126 9.60 -5.02 10.69
CA PHE A 126 8.17 -5.03 10.45
C PHE A 126 7.90 -5.06 8.94
N GLY A 127 8.58 -4.23 8.15
CA GLY A 127 8.50 -4.22 6.69
C GLY A 127 8.94 -5.53 6.05
N LEU A 128 10.05 -6.11 6.52
CA LEU A 128 10.56 -7.40 6.05
C LEU A 128 9.59 -8.53 6.38
N THR A 129 9.15 -8.62 7.64
CA THR A 129 8.17 -9.61 8.10
C THR A 129 6.92 -9.52 7.24
N PHE A 130 6.48 -8.30 6.96
CA PHE A 130 5.32 -8.03 6.12
C PHE A 130 5.49 -8.50 4.67
N GLY A 131 6.66 -8.28 4.07
CA GLY A 131 6.97 -8.80 2.73
C GLY A 131 7.04 -10.33 2.66
N LEU A 132 7.40 -10.98 3.76
CA LEU A 132 7.55 -12.43 3.89
C LEU A 132 6.27 -13.16 4.30
N LEU A 133 5.31 -12.45 4.92
CA LEU A 133 4.05 -13.03 5.37
C LEU A 133 3.03 -13.18 4.22
N PRO A 134 2.07 -14.10 4.38
CA PRO A 134 0.90 -14.18 3.52
C PRO A 134 0.10 -12.86 3.46
N ARG A 135 -0.58 -12.63 2.34
CA ARG A 135 -1.39 -11.43 2.11
C ARG A 135 -2.49 -11.17 3.13
N VAL A 136 -2.99 -12.19 3.84
CA VAL A 136 -4.02 -12.01 4.89
C VAL A 136 -3.53 -11.06 5.97
N PHE A 137 -2.22 -11.09 6.27
CA PHE A 137 -1.61 -10.19 7.23
C PHE A 137 -1.52 -8.74 6.73
N LEU A 138 -1.73 -8.50 5.43
CA LEU A 138 -1.80 -7.15 4.84
C LEU A 138 -2.97 -6.35 5.38
N ILE A 139 -4.12 -7.00 5.57
CA ILE A 139 -5.27 -6.40 6.25
C ILE A 139 -4.86 -6.00 7.65
N VAL A 140 -4.21 -6.91 8.40
CA VAL A 140 -3.85 -6.70 9.80
C VAL A 140 -2.82 -5.59 9.99
N ALA A 141 -1.76 -5.53 9.17
CA ALA A 141 -0.77 -4.44 9.29
C ALA A 141 -1.30 -3.10 8.79
N GLY A 142 -2.37 -3.12 7.98
CA GLY A 142 -3.15 -1.92 7.74
C GLY A 142 -3.60 -1.25 9.05
N PHE A 143 -3.95 -2.03 10.06
CA PHE A 143 -4.34 -1.52 11.38
C PHE A 143 -3.16 -1.18 12.30
N SER A 144 -1.92 -1.13 11.78
CA SER A 144 -0.74 -0.80 12.59
C SER A 144 -0.84 0.56 13.30
N PRO A 145 -1.41 1.64 12.73
CA PRO A 145 -1.55 2.90 13.46
C PRO A 145 -2.53 2.80 14.63
N SER A 146 -3.62 2.03 14.49
CA SER A 146 -4.55 1.73 15.59
C SER A 146 -3.87 0.92 16.70
N PHE A 147 -2.97 0.00 16.32
CA PHE A 147 -2.13 -0.73 17.28
C PHE A 147 -1.11 0.17 17.97
N LEU A 148 -0.47 1.10 17.25
CA LEU A 148 0.43 2.10 17.82
C LEU A 148 -0.29 3.05 18.79
N GLY A 149 -1.53 3.45 18.49
CA GLY A 149 -2.38 4.22 19.40
C GLY A 149 -2.72 3.45 20.67
N LEU A 150 -3.07 2.16 20.55
CA LEU A 150 -3.28 1.26 21.68
C LEU A 150 -2.04 1.10 22.56
N VAL A 151 -0.89 0.87 21.91
CA VAL A 151 0.40 0.72 22.57
C VAL A 151 0.78 2.03 23.27
N HIS A 152 0.65 3.19 22.62
CA HIS A 152 0.92 4.50 23.23
C HIS A 152 0.06 4.75 24.48
N ILE A 153 -1.21 4.35 24.47
CA ILE A 153 -2.13 4.60 25.58
C ILE A 153 -1.94 3.58 26.71
N GLN A 154 -1.65 2.31 26.42
CA GLN A 154 -1.27 1.34 27.46
C GLN A 154 0.14 1.59 28.01
N LEU A 155 1.02 2.23 27.25
CA LEU A 155 2.33 2.71 27.70
C LEU A 155 2.26 4.01 28.52
N HIS A 156 1.06 4.54 28.80
CA HIS A 156 0.86 5.49 29.91
C HIS A 156 0.84 4.81 31.28
N TYR A 157 1.17 3.51 31.38
CA TYR A 157 1.76 2.98 32.61
C TYR A 157 2.98 3.87 32.98
N PRO A 158 3.21 4.21 34.26
CA PRO A 158 4.26 5.14 34.70
C PRO A 158 5.69 4.58 34.55
N GLY A 159 5.93 3.70 33.57
CA GLY A 159 7.25 3.34 33.07
C GLY A 159 7.28 3.65 31.59
N LYS A 160 8.24 4.48 31.15
CA LYS A 160 8.61 4.67 29.74
C LYS A 160 8.53 3.30 29.02
N PRO A 161 8.05 3.19 27.75
CA PRO A 161 8.29 1.98 26.98
C PRO A 161 9.77 1.67 27.07
N THR A 162 10.12 0.67 27.87
CA THR A 162 11.52 0.34 28.05
C THR A 162 11.98 -0.08 26.69
N VAL A 163 13.09 0.50 26.21
CA VAL A 163 13.81 0.10 25.00
C VAL A 163 13.87 -1.45 24.87
N LEU A 164 13.89 -2.16 26.01
CA LEU A 164 13.73 -3.60 26.14
C LEU A 164 12.48 -4.21 25.46
N LEU A 165 11.30 -3.59 25.59
CA LEU A 165 10.08 -4.04 24.92
C LEU A 165 10.21 -3.89 23.39
N LEU A 166 10.80 -2.79 22.91
CA LEU A 166 11.05 -2.60 21.49
C LEU A 166 12.04 -3.63 20.95
N TRP A 167 13.09 -3.95 21.71
CA TRP A 167 14.01 -5.05 21.40
C TRP A 167 13.33 -6.41 21.41
N LEU A 168 12.39 -6.66 22.34
CA LEU A 168 11.60 -7.89 22.36
C LEU A 168 10.73 -8.00 21.11
N VAL A 169 10.04 -6.93 20.73
CA VAL A 169 9.26 -6.87 19.48
C VAL A 169 10.16 -7.09 18.26
N ALA A 170 11.31 -6.42 18.19
CA ALA A 170 12.28 -6.63 17.12
C ALA A 170 12.76 -8.08 17.06
N SER A 171 13.05 -8.70 18.21
CA SER A 171 13.49 -10.10 18.30
C SER A 171 12.42 -11.07 17.80
N VAL A 172 11.16 -10.85 18.18
CA VAL A 172 10.03 -11.66 17.71
C VAL A 172 9.83 -11.50 16.20
N LEU A 173 9.88 -10.27 15.68
CA LEU A 173 9.78 -10.01 14.23
C LEU A 173 10.94 -10.64 13.45
N ALA A 174 12.16 -10.56 13.97
CA ALA A 174 13.33 -11.22 13.39
C ALA A 174 13.17 -12.74 13.35
N LEU A 175 12.67 -13.34 14.43
CA LEU A 175 12.39 -14.78 14.50
C LEU A 175 11.34 -15.19 13.47
N ILE A 176 10.22 -14.47 13.39
CA ILE A 176 9.16 -14.73 12.40
C ILE A 176 9.73 -14.61 10.98
N SER A 177 10.48 -13.53 10.70
CA SER A 177 11.13 -13.31 9.41
C SER A 177 12.08 -14.45 9.05
N ALA A 178 12.92 -14.91 9.97
CA ALA A 178 13.86 -16.01 9.75
C ALA A 178 13.13 -17.34 9.48
N LEU A 179 12.05 -17.63 10.22
CA LEU A 179 11.23 -18.82 10.03
C LEU A 179 10.51 -18.79 8.67
N CYS A 180 9.88 -17.66 8.33
CA CYS A 180 9.22 -17.46 7.04
C CYS A 180 10.23 -17.59 5.89
N TRP A 181 11.38 -16.93 5.99
CA TRP A 181 12.46 -17.04 5.00
C TRP A 181 12.91 -18.48 4.81
N ARG A 182 13.24 -19.19 5.89
CA ARG A 182 13.69 -20.58 5.86
C ARG A 182 12.64 -21.50 5.24
N ARG A 183 11.37 -21.31 5.60
CA ARG A 183 10.24 -22.08 5.06
C ARG A 183 10.10 -21.89 3.55
N GLN A 184 10.19 -20.65 3.06
CA GLN A 184 9.98 -20.35 1.65
C GLN A 184 11.15 -20.80 0.78
N VAL A 185 12.38 -20.54 1.23
CA VAL A 185 13.58 -21.04 0.53
C VAL A 185 13.60 -22.57 0.51
N ARG A 186 13.01 -23.27 1.49
CA ARG A 186 12.91 -24.75 1.55
C ARG A 186 11.67 -25.33 0.85
N SER A 187 10.80 -24.53 0.26
CA SER A 187 9.60 -25.03 -0.38
C SER A 187 9.93 -25.81 -1.66
N ILE A 188 9.24 -26.93 -1.88
CA ILE A 188 9.36 -27.75 -3.10
C ILE A 188 8.81 -26.99 -4.31
N ASP A 189 7.68 -26.30 -4.12
CA ASP A 189 7.08 -25.42 -5.11
C ASP A 189 7.02 -23.98 -4.54
N PRO A 190 8.13 -23.22 -4.61
CA PRO A 190 8.17 -21.87 -4.05
C PRO A 190 7.25 -20.92 -4.82
N TYR A 191 7.14 -21.04 -6.15
CA TYR A 191 6.34 -20.16 -7.00
C TYR A 191 4.87 -20.55 -7.17
N GLY A 192 4.44 -21.68 -6.58
CA GLY A 192 3.04 -22.08 -6.59
C GLY A 192 2.10 -20.95 -6.19
N GLU A 193 0.95 -20.85 -6.86
CA GLU A 193 -0.02 -19.78 -6.67
C GLU A 193 -0.94 -20.10 -5.49
N GLY A 194 -0.96 -19.26 -4.45
CA GLY A 194 -1.78 -19.48 -3.26
C GLY A 194 -1.93 -18.25 -2.36
N PHE A 195 -2.98 -18.25 -1.53
CA PHE A 195 -3.24 -17.17 -0.56
C PHE A 195 -2.20 -17.14 0.57
N ASN A 196 -1.61 -18.30 0.88
CA ASN A 196 -0.58 -18.50 1.90
C ASN A 196 0.85 -18.15 1.43
N LYS A 197 0.98 -17.54 0.24
CA LYS A 197 2.28 -17.19 -0.34
C LYS A 197 2.70 -15.78 0.05
N PRO A 198 4.00 -15.56 0.33
CA PRO A 198 4.55 -14.25 0.65
C PRO A 198 4.23 -13.19 -0.40
N LEU A 199 4.06 -11.96 0.07
CA LEU A 199 3.81 -10.81 -0.81
C LEU A 199 4.93 -10.63 -1.83
N VAL A 200 6.19 -10.81 -1.41
CA VAL A 200 7.37 -10.62 -2.26
C VAL A 200 7.40 -11.54 -3.48
N LEU A 201 6.91 -12.79 -3.37
CA LEU A 201 6.94 -13.76 -4.47
C LEU A 201 6.17 -13.29 -5.70
N ARG A 202 5.15 -12.46 -5.48
CA ARG A 202 4.26 -11.98 -6.54
C ARG A 202 4.77 -10.76 -7.27
N SER A 203 5.87 -10.16 -6.81
CA SER A 203 6.55 -9.10 -7.55
C SER A 203 7.19 -9.60 -8.85
N ARG A 204 7.38 -10.93 -9.00
CA ARG A 204 8.05 -11.56 -10.15
C ARG A 204 7.13 -12.33 -11.09
N THR A 205 6.03 -12.92 -10.59
CA THR A 205 5.17 -13.83 -11.38
C THR A 205 4.43 -13.15 -12.54
N GLY A 206 4.46 -11.82 -12.65
CA GLY A 206 4.02 -11.07 -13.82
C GLY A 206 5.13 -10.17 -14.30
N ASN A 207 5.90 -10.63 -15.29
CA ASN A 207 7.12 -10.01 -15.84
C ASN A 207 6.96 -8.60 -16.44
N ARG A 208 5.87 -7.89 -16.15
CA ARG A 208 5.66 -6.51 -16.56
C ARG A 208 5.08 -5.59 -15.48
N THR A 209 4.70 -6.03 -14.27
CA THR A 209 4.03 -5.14 -13.31
C THR A 209 4.34 -5.39 -11.83
N GLY A 210 5.61 -5.61 -11.46
CA GLY A 210 6.14 -5.49 -10.08
C GLY A 210 5.20 -5.77 -8.89
N PHE A 211 5.32 -4.98 -7.81
CA PHE A 211 4.48 -5.05 -6.60
C PHE A 211 2.97 -4.82 -6.87
N MET A 212 2.56 -4.66 -8.13
CA MET A 212 1.22 -4.27 -8.57
C MET A 212 0.31 -5.47 -8.87
N ASN A 213 0.68 -6.74 -8.63
CA ASN A 213 -0.31 -7.84 -8.69
C ASN A 213 -1.28 -7.88 -7.47
N TRP A 214 -1.64 -6.71 -6.93
CA TRP A 214 -2.56 -6.54 -5.80
C TRP A 214 -4.03 -6.77 -6.15
N ASN A 215 -4.40 -6.83 -7.43
CA ASN A 215 -5.79 -7.07 -7.83
C ASN A 215 -6.22 -8.55 -7.71
N ASP A 216 -5.27 -9.46 -7.46
CA ASP A 216 -5.47 -10.91 -7.28
C ASP A 216 -6.30 -11.31 -6.05
N TRP A 217 -6.77 -10.35 -5.25
CA TRP A 217 -7.85 -10.60 -4.29
C TRP A 217 -9.15 -11.02 -5.02
N THR A 218 -9.28 -10.61 -6.29
CA THR A 218 -10.47 -10.82 -7.12
C THR A 218 -10.14 -11.30 -8.53
N THR A 219 -8.93 -11.05 -9.05
CA THR A 219 -8.45 -11.66 -10.30
C THR A 219 -8.00 -13.09 -10.07
N MET A 220 -8.96 -14.00 -10.08
CA MET A 220 -8.79 -15.45 -10.17
C MET A 220 -8.56 -15.91 -11.64
N SER A 221 -8.12 -15.01 -12.52
CA SER A 221 -8.23 -15.17 -13.98
C SER A 221 -6.90 -15.45 -14.69
N GLY A 222 -5.83 -15.76 -13.96
CA GLY A 222 -4.51 -15.97 -14.55
C GLY A 222 -4.22 -17.43 -14.94
N ASN A 223 -4.68 -18.38 -14.12
CA ASN A 223 -4.39 -19.79 -14.32
C ASN A 223 -5.67 -20.61 -14.13
N SER A 224 -6.11 -21.30 -15.19
CA SER A 224 -7.18 -22.30 -15.14
C SER A 224 -6.93 -23.39 -14.10
N ARG A 225 -5.66 -23.64 -13.76
CA ARG A 225 -5.24 -24.51 -12.65
C ARG A 225 -5.64 -23.97 -11.27
N GLN A 226 -5.60 -22.64 -11.07
CA GLN A 226 -5.94 -21.99 -9.80
C GLN A 226 -7.44 -22.00 -9.52
N ILE A 227 -8.28 -21.88 -10.57
CA ILE A 227 -9.74 -21.99 -10.44
C ILE A 227 -10.13 -23.40 -9.97
N ARG A 228 -9.42 -24.44 -10.44
CA ARG A 228 -9.68 -25.84 -10.07
C ARG A 228 -9.15 -26.21 -8.69
N SER A 229 -8.11 -25.55 -8.19
CA SER A 229 -7.47 -25.90 -6.91
C SER A 229 -8.03 -25.14 -5.70
N GLN A 230 -8.95 -24.19 -5.91
CA GLN A 230 -9.51 -23.40 -4.81
C GLN A 230 -10.87 -23.94 -4.34
N PRO A 231 -11.12 -23.94 -3.03
CA PRO A 231 -12.45 -24.21 -2.47
C PRO A 231 -13.50 -23.27 -3.06
N GLN A 232 -14.64 -23.84 -3.48
CA GLN A 232 -15.73 -23.10 -4.11
C GLN A 232 -16.24 -21.92 -3.28
N TRP A 233 -16.11 -21.97 -1.95
CA TRP A 233 -16.54 -20.90 -1.05
C TRP A 233 -15.70 -19.61 -1.16
N MET A 234 -14.46 -19.69 -1.64
CA MET A 234 -13.59 -18.54 -1.88
C MET A 234 -13.75 -17.95 -3.28
N LEU A 235 -14.31 -18.69 -4.24
CA LEU A 235 -14.42 -18.25 -5.62
C LEU A 235 -15.39 -17.06 -5.77
N ALA A 236 -14.98 -16.06 -6.54
CA ALA A 236 -15.84 -14.93 -6.89
C ALA A 236 -16.90 -15.40 -7.91
N ILE A 237 -18.16 -15.46 -7.52
CA ILE A 237 -19.25 -15.86 -8.42
C ILE A 237 -19.72 -14.63 -9.18
N ALA A 238 -19.44 -14.61 -10.49
CA ALA A 238 -19.87 -13.55 -11.39
C ALA A 238 -21.40 -13.55 -11.53
N ASN A 239 -22.01 -12.38 -11.42
CA ASN A 239 -23.42 -12.20 -11.73
C ASN A 239 -23.59 -11.69 -13.17
N LEU A 240 -23.78 -12.65 -14.09
CA LEU A 240 -23.97 -12.41 -15.52
C LEU A 240 -25.42 -12.05 -15.89
N ARG A 241 -26.33 -11.89 -14.92
CA ARG A 241 -27.67 -11.36 -15.21
C ARG A 241 -27.53 -9.97 -15.85
N ASP A 242 -28.39 -9.66 -16.82
CA ASP A 242 -28.40 -8.38 -17.53
C ASP A 242 -27.07 -8.02 -18.20
N THR A 243 -26.23 -9.00 -18.57
CA THR A 243 -25.09 -8.77 -19.46
C THR A 243 -25.51 -8.99 -20.90
N GLY A 244 -25.11 -8.10 -21.81
CA GLY A 244 -25.45 -8.16 -23.23
C GLY A 244 -25.39 -6.80 -23.93
N PRO A 245 -25.78 -6.73 -25.22
CA PRO A 245 -25.83 -5.48 -25.99
C PRO A 245 -26.69 -4.40 -25.35
N GLN A 246 -27.76 -4.79 -24.65
CA GLN A 246 -28.68 -3.86 -24.01
C GLN A 246 -28.07 -3.17 -22.78
N ASN A 247 -27.02 -3.75 -22.18
CA ASN A 247 -26.35 -3.27 -20.97
C ASN A 247 -24.82 -3.19 -21.16
N PRO A 248 -24.33 -2.28 -22.03
CA PRO A 248 -22.93 -2.25 -22.45
C PRO A 248 -21.96 -2.02 -21.29
N VAL A 249 -22.34 -1.23 -20.28
CA VAL A 249 -21.50 -0.97 -19.10
C VAL A 249 -21.24 -2.25 -18.30
N ARG A 250 -22.25 -3.10 -18.13
CA ARG A 250 -22.13 -4.33 -17.34
C ARG A 250 -21.33 -5.39 -18.11
N SER A 251 -21.53 -5.48 -19.42
CA SER A 251 -20.73 -6.31 -20.34
C SER A 251 -19.26 -5.90 -20.33
N LEU A 252 -18.97 -4.59 -20.39
CA LEU A 252 -17.61 -4.07 -20.27
C LEU A 252 -16.98 -4.40 -18.91
N ARG A 253 -17.74 -4.32 -17.82
CA ARG A 253 -17.25 -4.71 -16.48
C ARG A 253 -16.88 -6.19 -16.39
N VAL A 254 -17.64 -7.06 -17.05
CA VAL A 254 -17.29 -8.49 -17.16
C VAL A 254 -15.99 -8.68 -17.93
N GLY A 255 -15.81 -7.96 -19.04
CA GLY A 255 -14.57 -7.98 -19.83
C GLY A 255 -13.35 -7.43 -19.08
N LEU A 256 -13.52 -6.36 -18.31
CA LEU A 256 -12.45 -5.79 -17.47
C LEU A 256 -12.06 -6.76 -16.34
N GLY A 257 -13.05 -7.42 -15.73
CA GLY A 257 -12.86 -8.43 -14.68
C GLY A 257 -12.34 -7.86 -13.35
N GLY A 258 -11.81 -8.73 -12.49
CA GLY A 258 -11.23 -8.35 -11.19
C GLY A 258 -12.21 -7.64 -10.26
N TRP A 259 -11.80 -6.50 -9.69
CA TRP A 259 -12.65 -5.72 -8.78
C TRP A 259 -13.90 -5.15 -9.47
N MET A 260 -13.82 -4.88 -10.77
CA MET A 260 -14.93 -4.30 -11.56
C MET A 260 -16.00 -5.32 -11.93
N LEU A 261 -15.71 -6.62 -11.79
CA LEU A 261 -16.62 -7.70 -12.14
C LEU A 261 -17.92 -7.60 -11.32
N PRO A 262 -19.10 -7.63 -11.94
CA PRO A 262 -20.37 -7.72 -11.21
C PRO A 262 -20.42 -9.05 -10.46
N LYS A 263 -20.53 -8.99 -9.13
CA LYS A 263 -20.58 -10.17 -8.27
C LYS A 263 -21.99 -10.39 -7.75
N THR A 264 -22.31 -11.63 -7.39
CA THR A 264 -23.51 -11.91 -6.59
C THR A 264 -23.35 -11.32 -5.19
N TRP A 265 -24.45 -10.92 -4.54
CA TRP A 265 -24.42 -10.38 -3.18
C TRP A 265 -23.73 -11.31 -2.18
N GLN A 266 -23.97 -12.62 -2.31
CA GLN A 266 -23.34 -13.64 -1.47
C GLN A 266 -21.82 -13.70 -1.67
N SER A 267 -21.34 -13.55 -2.91
CA SER A 267 -19.91 -13.52 -3.18
C SER A 267 -19.26 -12.21 -2.70
N ALA A 268 -19.95 -11.08 -2.91
CA ALA A 268 -19.50 -9.79 -2.42
C ALA A 268 -19.40 -9.78 -0.88
N SER A 269 -20.42 -10.25 -0.16
CA SER A 269 -20.42 -10.28 1.31
C SER A 269 -19.31 -11.18 1.86
N ARG A 270 -19.05 -12.35 1.26
CA ARG A 270 -17.92 -13.20 1.65
C ARG A 270 -16.56 -12.52 1.48
N GLN A 271 -16.38 -11.78 0.38
CA GLN A 271 -15.15 -11.03 0.14
C GLN A 271 -14.99 -9.88 1.13
N TRP A 272 -16.07 -9.18 1.45
CA TRP A 272 -16.07 -8.16 2.50
C TRP A 272 -15.78 -8.75 3.86
N MET A 273 -16.37 -9.89 4.23
CA MET A 273 -16.10 -10.57 5.50
C MET A 273 -14.64 -11.00 5.63
N LEU A 274 -13.98 -11.41 4.55
CA LEU A 274 -12.54 -11.72 4.61
C LEU A 274 -11.69 -10.49 5.00
N VAL A 275 -12.13 -9.29 4.61
CA VAL A 275 -11.44 -8.03 4.94
C VAL A 275 -11.90 -7.49 6.30
N LEU A 276 -13.20 -7.55 6.60
CA LEU A 276 -13.81 -6.97 7.79
C LEU A 276 -13.69 -7.87 9.03
N ALA A 277 -13.69 -9.20 8.89
CA ALA A 277 -13.65 -10.11 10.04
C ALA A 277 -12.40 -9.96 10.90
N PRO A 278 -11.17 -9.81 10.35
CA PRO A 278 -10.00 -9.49 11.18
C PRO A 278 -10.15 -8.18 11.96
N ILE A 279 -10.82 -7.18 11.38
CA ILE A 279 -11.08 -5.88 12.00
C ILE A 279 -12.05 -6.05 13.17
N ILE A 280 -13.18 -6.69 12.92
CA ILE A 280 -14.22 -6.93 13.92
C ILE A 280 -13.66 -7.79 15.05
N LEU A 281 -12.90 -8.83 14.73
CA LEU A 281 -12.24 -9.70 15.71
C LEU A 281 -11.23 -8.91 16.55
N MET A 282 -10.37 -8.10 15.92
CA MET A 282 -9.40 -7.28 16.64
C MET A 282 -10.09 -6.27 17.57
N MET A 283 -11.11 -5.55 17.07
CA MET A 283 -11.87 -4.60 17.89
C MET A 283 -12.62 -5.31 19.03
N GLY A 284 -13.18 -6.50 18.77
CA GLY A 284 -13.81 -7.34 19.77
C GLY A 284 -12.83 -7.81 20.85
N LEU A 285 -11.63 -8.25 20.47
CA LEU A 285 -10.58 -8.65 21.42
C LEU A 285 -10.10 -7.47 22.27
N VAL A 286 -9.99 -6.27 21.69
CA VAL A 286 -9.66 -5.04 22.43
C VAL A 286 -10.76 -4.71 23.44
N TYR A 287 -12.03 -4.80 23.04
CA TYR A 287 -13.17 -4.58 23.91
C TYR A 287 -13.23 -5.59 25.08
N LEU A 288 -13.01 -6.88 24.78
CA LEU A 288 -13.08 -7.95 25.78
C LEU A 288 -11.90 -7.95 26.77
N ARG A 289 -10.69 -7.60 26.31
CA ARG A 289 -9.47 -7.71 27.14
C ARG A 289 -9.35 -6.60 28.18
N ALA A 290 -10.10 -5.52 28.03
CA ALA A 290 -10.00 -4.39 28.95
C ALA A 290 -11.37 -3.75 29.17
N PRO A 291 -12.26 -4.41 29.93
CA PRO A 291 -13.60 -3.89 30.27
C PRO A 291 -13.57 -2.60 31.09
N GLY A 292 -12.40 -2.21 31.64
CA GLY A 292 -12.17 -0.91 32.28
C GLY A 292 -11.64 0.18 31.33
N ILE A 293 -11.55 -0.08 30.02
CA ILE A 293 -11.23 0.94 29.02
C ILE A 293 -12.30 2.02 29.06
N THR A 294 -11.89 3.27 29.27
CA THR A 294 -12.80 4.41 29.19
C THR A 294 -13.46 4.43 27.80
N PRO A 295 -14.77 4.73 27.70
CA PRO A 295 -15.45 4.90 26.42
C PRO A 295 -14.67 5.79 25.44
N ALA A 296 -13.94 6.78 25.96
CA ALA A 296 -13.06 7.67 25.21
C ALA A 296 -11.95 6.95 24.41
N LEU A 297 -11.34 5.89 24.95
CA LEU A 297 -10.28 5.15 24.27
C LEU A 297 -10.85 4.24 23.16
N PHE A 298 -12.00 3.60 23.39
CA PHE A 298 -12.70 2.88 22.33
C PHE A 298 -13.06 3.82 21.16
N HIS A 299 -13.56 5.03 21.47
CA HIS A 299 -13.82 6.06 20.47
C HIS A 299 -12.56 6.51 19.74
N ALA A 300 -11.42 6.67 20.42
CA ALA A 300 -10.16 7.07 19.80
C ALA A 300 -9.62 6.00 18.82
N ILE A 301 -9.70 4.72 19.19
CA ILE A 301 -9.26 3.59 18.35
C ILE A 301 -10.19 3.43 17.16
N ALA A 302 -11.50 3.45 17.38
CA ALA A 302 -12.50 3.37 16.32
C ALA A 302 -12.34 4.52 15.34
N PHE A 303 -12.16 5.75 15.84
CA PHE A 303 -11.88 6.92 15.01
C PHE A 303 -10.60 6.75 14.19
N SER A 304 -9.49 6.39 14.83
CA SER A 304 -8.22 6.16 14.12
C SER A 304 -8.35 5.07 13.06
N ALA A 305 -9.10 4.01 13.34
CA ALA A 305 -9.36 2.94 12.40
C ALA A 305 -10.20 3.44 11.22
N VAL A 306 -11.24 4.27 11.45
CA VAL A 306 -12.07 4.82 10.37
C VAL A 306 -11.29 5.79 9.51
N VAL A 307 -10.55 6.75 10.10
CA VAL A 307 -9.72 7.69 9.32
C VAL A 307 -8.70 6.95 8.48
N TRP A 308 -8.11 5.89 9.04
CA TRP A 308 -7.16 5.07 8.33
C TRP A 308 -7.82 4.22 7.22
N ILE A 309 -8.94 3.54 7.49
CA ILE A 309 -9.70 2.77 6.49
C ILE A 309 -10.17 3.69 5.36
N ALA A 310 -10.64 4.89 5.67
CA ALA A 310 -11.05 5.87 4.66
C ALA A 310 -9.84 6.29 3.81
N GLY A 311 -8.81 6.90 4.41
CA GLY A 311 -7.68 7.44 3.66
C GLY A 311 -6.85 6.36 2.96
N PHE A 312 -6.43 5.33 3.68
CA PHE A 312 -5.63 4.24 3.13
C PHE A 312 -6.46 3.35 2.20
N GLY A 313 -7.69 2.99 2.60
CA GLY A 313 -8.57 2.17 1.79
C GLY A 313 -8.97 2.85 0.48
N SER A 314 -9.25 4.15 0.50
CA SER A 314 -9.50 4.96 -0.70
C SER A 314 -8.31 4.92 -1.65
N MET A 315 -7.08 5.07 -1.13
CA MET A 315 -5.87 4.99 -1.94
C MET A 315 -5.59 3.59 -2.50
N VAL A 316 -5.83 2.54 -1.71
CA VAL A 316 -5.72 1.14 -2.18
C VAL A 316 -6.76 0.84 -3.26
N LEU A 317 -8.00 1.33 -3.11
CA LEU A 317 -9.05 1.19 -4.12
C LEU A 317 -8.66 1.89 -5.43
N SER A 318 -8.09 3.10 -5.35
CA SER A 318 -7.55 3.81 -6.51
C SER A 318 -6.42 3.02 -7.16
N LEU A 319 -5.42 2.58 -6.37
CA LEU A 319 -4.26 1.88 -6.90
C LEU A 319 -4.66 0.55 -7.56
N THR A 320 -5.50 -0.26 -6.90
CA THR A 320 -5.98 -1.54 -7.45
C THR A 320 -6.73 -1.36 -8.76
N THR A 321 -7.54 -0.30 -8.87
CA THR A 321 -8.24 0.08 -10.10
C THR A 321 -7.25 0.42 -11.22
N ILE A 322 -6.28 1.29 -10.95
CA ILE A 322 -5.30 1.75 -11.95
C ILE A 322 -4.41 0.62 -12.41
N VAL A 323 -3.96 -0.21 -11.49
CA VAL A 323 -3.19 -1.40 -11.76
C VAL A 323 -3.94 -2.35 -12.68
N LEU A 324 -5.22 -2.61 -12.40
CA LEU A 324 -6.07 -3.47 -13.24
C LEU A 324 -6.11 -2.92 -14.67
N LEU A 325 -6.39 -1.63 -14.81
CA LEU A 325 -6.46 -0.98 -16.11
C LEU A 325 -5.11 -0.99 -16.83
N GLN A 326 -4.02 -0.68 -16.12
CA GLN A 326 -2.68 -0.67 -16.68
C GLN A 326 -2.26 -2.08 -17.14
N GLN A 327 -2.58 -3.12 -16.37
CA GLN A 327 -2.34 -4.52 -16.76
C GLN A 327 -3.13 -4.91 -18.01
N ARG A 328 -4.42 -4.54 -18.08
CA ARG A 328 -5.26 -4.85 -19.25
C ARG A 328 -4.76 -4.14 -20.51
N TRP A 329 -4.45 -2.85 -20.43
CA TRP A 329 -3.99 -2.04 -21.56
C TRP A 329 -2.52 -2.23 -21.94
N SER A 330 -1.71 -2.89 -21.11
CA SER A 330 -0.30 -3.21 -21.43
C SER A 330 -0.07 -4.62 -21.97
N ARG A 331 -1.08 -5.51 -21.88
CA ARG A 331 -1.01 -6.83 -22.48
C ARG A 331 -1.20 -6.73 -23.99
N THR A 332 -0.27 -7.29 -24.76
CA THR A 332 -0.35 -7.44 -26.21
C THR A 332 -1.36 -8.51 -26.65
N ASN A 333 -2.28 -8.93 -25.78
CA ASN A 333 -3.24 -9.99 -26.05
C ASN A 333 -4.45 -9.44 -26.85
N ALA A 334 -5.02 -10.29 -27.70
CA ALA A 334 -6.17 -9.98 -28.55
C ALA A 334 -7.48 -9.66 -27.78
N GLU A 335 -7.52 -9.89 -26.45
CA GLU A 335 -8.70 -9.66 -25.60
C GLU A 335 -9.23 -8.22 -25.67
N LEU A 336 -8.33 -7.23 -25.78
CA LEU A 336 -8.70 -5.82 -25.73
C LEU A 336 -9.36 -5.36 -27.05
N PRO A 337 -8.84 -5.74 -28.24
CA PRO A 337 -9.56 -5.63 -29.51
C PRO A 337 -10.91 -6.36 -29.52
N PHE A 338 -11.05 -7.53 -28.88
CA PHE A 338 -12.35 -8.22 -28.84
C PHE A 338 -13.44 -7.43 -28.10
N LEU A 339 -13.08 -6.58 -27.12
CA LEU A 339 -14.03 -5.67 -26.49
C LEU A 339 -14.57 -4.62 -27.46
N ALA A 340 -13.84 -4.30 -28.53
CA ALA A 340 -14.32 -3.42 -29.60
C ALA A 340 -15.47 -4.02 -30.40
N LEU A 341 -15.57 -5.36 -30.44
CA LEU A 341 -16.58 -6.08 -31.20
C LEU A 341 -17.89 -6.26 -30.43
N LEU A 342 -18.00 -5.73 -29.20
CA LEU A 342 -19.25 -5.80 -28.46
C LEU A 342 -20.34 -5.01 -29.19
N PRO A 343 -21.52 -5.61 -29.42
CA PRO A 343 -22.61 -4.96 -30.12
C PRO A 343 -23.03 -3.66 -29.41
N ARG A 344 -23.34 -2.62 -30.21
CA ARG A 344 -23.60 -1.21 -29.80
C ARG A 344 -22.38 -0.38 -29.35
N LEU A 345 -21.15 -0.86 -29.54
CA LEU A 345 -19.93 -0.06 -29.35
C LEU A 345 -19.40 0.56 -30.66
N SER A 346 -20.26 0.81 -31.65
CA SER A 346 -19.85 1.45 -32.90
C SER A 346 -19.71 2.98 -32.81
N ASP A 347 -20.47 3.64 -31.92
CA ASP A 347 -20.36 5.10 -31.72
C ASP A 347 -19.20 5.45 -30.77
N ARG A 348 -18.19 6.13 -31.33
CA ARG A 348 -16.98 6.60 -30.65
C ARG A 348 -17.26 7.34 -29.34
N ARG A 349 -18.32 8.16 -29.28
CA ARG A 349 -18.64 8.96 -28.07
C ARG A 349 -19.26 8.07 -26.98
N GLU A 350 -20.16 7.18 -27.37
CA GLU A 350 -20.83 6.27 -26.44
C GLU A 350 -19.87 5.24 -25.85
N VAL A 351 -18.96 4.68 -26.66
CA VAL A 351 -17.92 3.75 -26.17
C VAL A 351 -17.08 4.39 -25.07
N LYS A 352 -16.60 5.62 -25.28
CA LYS A 352 -15.81 6.34 -24.28
C LYS A 352 -16.62 6.56 -22.99
N LYS A 353 -17.89 6.97 -23.12
CA LYS A 353 -18.79 7.16 -21.97
C LYS A 353 -19.05 5.86 -21.21
N TYR A 354 -19.33 4.76 -21.90
CA TYR A 354 -19.59 3.46 -21.28
C TYR A 354 -18.33 2.88 -20.64
N LEU A 355 -17.16 3.02 -21.28
CA LEU A 355 -15.88 2.61 -20.73
C LEU A 355 -15.54 3.38 -19.43
N LEU A 356 -15.74 4.70 -19.42
CA LEU A 356 -15.53 5.51 -18.22
C LEU A 356 -16.50 5.12 -17.09
N ARG A 357 -17.78 4.89 -17.41
CA ARG A 357 -18.76 4.41 -16.42
C ARG A 357 -18.48 2.99 -15.93
N ALA A 358 -17.95 2.13 -16.79
CA ALA A 358 -17.61 0.76 -16.44
C ALA A 358 -16.43 0.73 -15.46
N SER A 359 -15.40 1.53 -15.72
CA SER A 359 -14.14 1.57 -14.97
C SER A 359 -14.16 2.45 -13.72
N LEU A 360 -14.69 3.68 -13.81
CA LEU A 360 -14.61 4.65 -12.73
C LEU A 360 -15.75 4.52 -11.72
N LEU A 361 -16.97 4.25 -12.17
CA LEU A 361 -18.16 4.32 -11.30
C LEU A 361 -18.08 3.40 -10.07
N PRO A 362 -17.64 2.12 -10.17
CA PRO A 362 -17.51 1.27 -8.99
C PRO A 362 -16.55 1.84 -7.95
N THR A 363 -15.39 2.33 -8.40
CA THR A 363 -14.35 2.86 -7.51
C THR A 363 -14.80 4.18 -6.89
N LEU A 364 -15.32 5.11 -7.69
CA LEU A 364 -15.83 6.40 -7.21
C LEU A 364 -17.01 6.23 -6.24
N PHE A 365 -17.87 5.23 -6.44
CA PHE A 365 -18.96 4.94 -5.51
C PHE A 365 -18.43 4.55 -4.12
N TRP A 366 -17.46 3.63 -4.06
CA TRP A 366 -16.85 3.23 -2.79
C TRP A 366 -16.05 4.37 -2.15
N GLN A 367 -15.35 5.17 -2.94
CA GLN A 367 -14.66 6.36 -2.42
C GLN A 367 -15.64 7.39 -1.85
N ALA A 368 -16.78 7.62 -2.52
CA ALA A 368 -17.82 8.49 -1.99
C ALA A 368 -18.37 7.99 -0.65
N LEU A 369 -18.56 6.67 -0.50
CA LEU A 369 -18.97 6.07 0.77
C LEU A 369 -17.90 6.24 1.87
N LEU A 370 -16.63 6.04 1.55
CA LEU A 370 -15.52 6.24 2.49
C LEU A 370 -15.39 7.71 2.91
N ILE A 371 -15.56 8.65 1.97
CA ILE A 371 -15.60 10.08 2.25
C ILE A 371 -16.77 10.41 3.18
N ALA A 372 -17.97 9.90 2.88
CA ALA A 372 -19.14 10.13 3.73
C ALA A 372 -18.91 9.60 5.16
N LEU A 373 -18.31 8.42 5.28
CA LEU A 373 -17.94 7.83 6.57
C LEU A 373 -16.90 8.69 7.31
N LEU A 374 -15.85 9.13 6.62
CA LEU A 374 -14.81 10.00 7.17
C LEU A 374 -15.40 11.32 7.67
N VAL A 375 -16.19 12.01 6.84
CA VAL A 375 -16.85 13.27 7.18
C VAL A 375 -17.76 13.08 8.40
N ALA A 376 -18.59 12.04 8.42
CA ALA A 376 -19.43 11.73 9.57
C ALA A 376 -18.61 11.53 10.86
N THR A 377 -17.49 10.81 10.80
CA THR A 377 -16.62 10.63 11.97
C THR A 377 -15.93 11.90 12.44
N LEU A 378 -15.53 12.77 11.51
CA LEU A 378 -14.91 14.06 11.84
C LEU A 378 -15.92 15.01 12.50
N PHE A 379 -17.18 15.01 12.05
CA PHE A 379 -18.26 15.77 12.67
C PHE A 379 -18.55 15.29 14.09
N VAL A 380 -18.66 13.97 14.30
CA VAL A 380 -18.90 13.38 15.64
C VAL A 380 -17.77 13.73 16.61
N LYS A 381 -16.52 13.79 16.14
CA LYS A 381 -15.35 14.11 16.98
C LYS A 381 -15.16 15.62 17.21
N GLN A 382 -15.93 16.49 16.54
CA GLN A 382 -15.69 17.95 16.54
C GLN A 382 -14.23 18.28 16.19
N ALA A 383 -13.71 17.64 15.14
CA ALA A 383 -12.32 17.81 14.72
C ALA A 383 -11.99 19.27 14.38
N SER A 384 -10.73 19.66 14.55
CA SER A 384 -10.28 21.00 14.17
C SER A 384 -10.45 21.24 12.66
N ALA A 385 -10.67 22.49 12.25
CA ALA A 385 -10.79 22.84 10.83
C ALA A 385 -9.57 22.41 10.00
N LEU A 386 -8.39 22.39 10.63
CA LEU A 386 -7.14 21.95 10.01
C LEU A 386 -7.11 20.44 9.76
N ASP A 387 -7.52 19.63 10.75
CA ASP A 387 -7.59 18.17 10.58
C ASP A 387 -8.61 17.79 9.51
N LEU A 388 -9.74 18.51 9.46
CA LEU A 388 -10.75 18.34 8.43
C LEU A 388 -10.22 18.71 7.03
N ALA A 389 -9.45 19.80 6.92
CA ALA A 389 -8.81 20.19 5.67
C ALA A 389 -7.79 19.15 5.17
N ILE A 390 -6.93 18.64 6.06
CA ILE A 390 -5.93 17.61 5.69
C ILE A 390 -6.63 16.30 5.28
N ALA A 391 -7.62 15.86 6.04
CA ALA A 391 -8.38 14.65 5.74
C ALA A 391 -9.15 14.76 4.42
N ALA A 392 -9.82 15.90 4.19
CA ALA A 392 -10.52 16.16 2.94
C ALA A 392 -9.54 16.20 1.74
N LEU A 393 -8.38 16.82 1.90
CA LEU A 393 -7.39 16.92 0.84
C LEU A 393 -6.79 15.56 0.48
N ALA A 394 -6.55 14.69 1.47
CA ALA A 394 -6.12 13.31 1.25
C ALA A 394 -7.15 12.53 0.42
N GLU A 395 -8.44 12.66 0.72
CA GLU A 395 -9.51 12.01 -0.03
C GLU A 395 -9.71 12.60 -1.43
N ILE A 396 -9.68 13.93 -1.58
CA ILE A 396 -9.76 14.59 -2.89
C ILE A 396 -8.66 14.06 -3.80
N VAL A 397 -7.45 13.91 -3.27
CA VAL A 397 -6.31 13.38 -4.00
C VAL A 397 -6.49 11.89 -4.32
N ALA A 398 -6.95 11.07 -3.38
CA ALA A 398 -7.26 9.67 -3.63
C ALA A 398 -8.34 9.50 -4.71
N VAL A 399 -9.38 10.34 -4.70
CA VAL A 399 -10.44 10.38 -5.72
C VAL A 399 -9.91 10.86 -7.06
N ALA A 400 -9.07 11.91 -7.09
CA ALA A 400 -8.48 12.44 -8.31
C ALA A 400 -7.49 11.47 -8.97
N PHE A 401 -6.86 10.60 -8.18
CA PHE A 401 -5.91 9.60 -8.67
C PHE A 401 -6.52 8.67 -9.72
N THR A 402 -7.71 8.11 -9.43
CA THR A 402 -8.39 7.14 -10.31
C THR A 402 -8.73 7.71 -11.71
N PRO A 403 -9.45 8.84 -11.86
CA PRO A 403 -9.74 9.41 -13.17
C PRO A 403 -8.47 9.91 -13.88
N ALA A 404 -7.52 10.52 -13.17
CA ALA A 404 -6.29 11.03 -13.79
C ALA A 404 -5.50 9.94 -14.51
N PHE A 405 -5.26 8.81 -13.83
CA PHE A 405 -4.56 7.68 -14.41
C PHE A 405 -5.42 6.90 -15.41
N ALA A 406 -6.73 6.75 -15.18
CA ALA A 406 -7.62 6.10 -16.15
C ALA A 406 -7.65 6.86 -17.49
N PHE A 407 -7.74 8.19 -17.45
CA PHE A 407 -7.66 9.02 -18.66
C PHE A 407 -6.32 8.89 -19.36
N ALA A 408 -5.20 8.85 -18.61
CA ALA A 408 -3.88 8.66 -19.21
C ALA A 408 -3.74 7.28 -19.89
N ILE A 409 -4.27 6.22 -19.27
CA ILE A 409 -4.27 4.86 -19.83
C ILE A 409 -5.15 4.78 -21.09
N PHE A 410 -6.42 5.20 -21.01
CA PHE A 410 -7.34 5.14 -22.15
C PHE A 410 -6.95 6.11 -23.27
N GLY A 411 -6.31 7.24 -22.93
CA GLY A 411 -5.73 8.18 -23.88
C GLY A 411 -4.49 7.66 -24.59
N GLY A 412 -3.97 6.48 -24.22
CA GLY A 412 -2.83 5.85 -24.89
C GLY A 412 -1.47 6.37 -24.46
N ARG A 413 -1.41 7.14 -23.39
CA ARG A 413 -0.17 7.66 -22.81
C ARG A 413 -0.10 7.24 -21.34
N PRO A 414 -0.11 5.93 -21.04
CA PRO A 414 -0.03 5.48 -19.67
C PRO A 414 1.28 5.99 -19.05
N PRO A 415 1.24 6.55 -17.83
CA PRO A 415 2.45 6.97 -17.15
C PRO A 415 3.34 5.75 -16.91
N ALA A 416 4.65 5.99 -16.89
CA ALA A 416 5.61 4.95 -16.55
C ALA A 416 5.30 4.39 -15.15
N GLN A 417 5.47 3.08 -14.96
CA GLN A 417 5.10 2.39 -13.72
C GLN A 417 5.79 2.96 -12.49
N TRP A 418 7.01 3.49 -12.66
CA TRP A 418 7.73 4.13 -11.58
C TRP A 418 7.05 5.42 -11.11
N VAL A 419 6.40 6.16 -12.01
CA VAL A 419 5.61 7.36 -11.68
C VAL A 419 4.39 6.95 -10.88
N THR A 420 3.65 5.92 -11.33
CA THR A 420 2.51 5.38 -10.59
C THR A 420 2.91 4.94 -9.19
N GLY A 421 4.03 4.22 -9.07
CA GLY A 421 4.56 3.75 -7.79
C GLY A 421 5.03 4.90 -6.90
N LEU A 422 5.68 5.93 -7.46
CA LEU A 422 6.12 7.11 -6.72
C LEU A 422 4.93 7.89 -6.17
N VAL A 423 3.95 8.24 -7.01
CA VAL A 423 2.77 8.99 -6.57
C VAL A 423 2.00 8.19 -5.52
N ALA A 424 1.83 6.89 -5.74
CA ALA A 424 1.18 6.02 -4.76
C ALA A 424 1.94 5.97 -3.43
N GLY A 425 3.27 5.79 -3.48
CA GLY A 425 4.13 5.75 -2.30
C GLY A 425 4.12 7.05 -1.50
N VAL A 426 4.21 8.20 -2.18
CA VAL A 426 4.11 9.52 -1.56
C VAL A 426 2.74 9.71 -0.91
N SER A 427 1.65 9.36 -1.59
CA SER A 427 0.30 9.46 -1.02
C SER A 427 0.12 8.54 0.20
N PHE A 428 0.62 7.30 0.16
CA PHE A 428 0.57 6.40 1.31
C PHE A 428 1.41 6.93 2.48
N ALA A 429 2.57 7.51 2.21
CA ALA A 429 3.40 8.14 3.23
C ALA A 429 2.68 9.34 3.86
N LEU A 430 2.05 10.21 3.06
CA LEU A 430 1.31 11.37 3.57
C LEU A 430 0.08 10.96 4.40
N VAL A 431 -0.68 9.95 3.96
CA VAL A 431 -1.80 9.40 4.74
C VAL A 431 -1.28 8.77 6.04
N GLY A 432 -0.19 8.00 5.98
CA GLY A 432 0.43 7.38 7.15
C GLY A 432 0.94 8.40 8.15
N CYS A 433 1.70 9.40 7.70
CA CYS A 433 2.19 10.50 8.54
C CYS A 433 1.04 11.34 9.11
N GLY A 434 0.03 11.68 8.30
CA GLY A 434 -1.14 12.44 8.75
C GLY A 434 -1.99 11.70 9.78
N THR A 435 -2.20 10.39 9.60
CA THR A 435 -2.95 9.55 10.55
C THR A 435 -2.15 9.27 11.82
N ALA A 436 -0.85 8.96 11.72
CA ALA A 436 0.00 8.80 12.90
C ALA A 436 0.08 10.10 13.70
N ALA A 437 0.22 11.24 13.02
CA ALA A 437 0.31 12.53 13.69
C ALA A 437 -1.02 12.97 14.34
N SER A 438 -2.17 12.68 13.71
CA SER A 438 -3.48 13.02 14.28
C SER A 438 -3.95 12.07 15.38
N SER A 439 -3.63 10.77 15.29
CA SER A 439 -4.04 9.77 16.29
C SER A 439 -3.14 9.75 17.52
N ILE A 440 -1.84 10.02 17.36
CA ILE A 440 -0.87 9.96 18.46
C ILE A 440 -0.60 11.36 19.07
N LEU A 441 -0.72 12.45 18.29
CA LEU A 441 -0.02 13.69 18.64
C LEU A 441 -0.84 15.00 18.55
N ASP A 442 -2.13 14.95 18.22
CA ASP A 442 -3.02 16.12 18.19
C ASP A 442 -2.38 17.30 17.42
N ILE A 443 -2.30 17.16 16.08
CA ILE A 443 -1.49 18.02 15.17
C ILE A 443 -1.67 19.51 15.45
N SER A 444 -2.90 19.91 15.80
CA SER A 444 -3.30 21.29 16.10
C SER A 444 -2.62 21.90 17.33
N ARG A 445 -2.28 21.10 18.34
CA ARG A 445 -1.70 21.58 19.62
C ARG A 445 -0.17 21.50 19.67
N THR A 446 0.45 20.59 18.93
CA THR A 446 1.83 20.16 19.24
C THR A 446 2.88 20.56 18.19
N TYR A 447 2.57 20.71 16.90
CA TYR A 447 3.60 20.88 15.84
C TYR A 447 3.65 22.25 15.15
N GLY A 448 2.75 23.16 15.55
CA GLY A 448 2.68 24.50 14.97
C GLY A 448 2.18 24.52 13.52
N ALA A 449 1.78 25.71 13.07
CA ALA A 449 1.19 25.92 11.74
C ALA A 449 2.12 25.50 10.58
N ILE A 450 3.43 25.55 10.76
CA ILE A 450 4.43 25.33 9.70
C ILE A 450 4.40 23.89 9.15
N MET A 451 4.30 22.89 10.04
CA MET A 451 4.25 21.48 9.61
C MET A 451 2.95 21.17 8.86
N ALA A 452 1.83 21.70 9.36
CA ALA A 452 0.53 21.56 8.70
C ALA A 452 0.54 22.23 7.32
N VAL A 453 1.07 23.45 7.20
CA VAL A 453 1.24 24.16 5.92
C VAL A 453 2.09 23.35 4.95
N SER A 454 3.17 22.73 5.43
CA SER A 454 4.04 21.89 4.59
C SER A 454 3.31 20.66 4.05
N ILE A 455 2.55 19.95 4.90
CA ILE A 455 1.74 18.79 4.49
C ILE A 455 0.68 19.22 3.47
N ILE A 456 -0.02 20.31 3.73
CA ILE A 456 -1.03 20.88 2.82
C ILE A 456 -0.39 21.27 1.48
N ALA A 457 0.78 21.91 1.49
CA ALA A 457 1.50 22.29 0.27
C ALA A 457 1.89 21.07 -0.58
N ILE A 458 2.38 19.99 0.04
CA ILE A 458 2.73 18.75 -0.67
C ILE A 458 1.48 18.12 -1.29
N TRP A 459 0.36 18.09 -0.57
CA TRP A 459 -0.90 17.60 -1.11
C TRP A 459 -1.41 18.43 -2.29
N PHE A 460 -1.33 19.77 -2.22
CA PHE A 460 -1.68 20.64 -3.34
C PHE A 460 -0.78 20.41 -4.56
N ALA A 461 0.53 20.24 -4.35
CA ALA A 461 1.46 19.92 -5.43
C ALA A 461 1.09 18.58 -6.10
N LEU A 462 0.71 17.57 -5.31
CA LEU A 462 0.29 16.27 -5.82
C LEU A 462 -1.06 16.35 -6.55
N LEU A 463 -2.00 17.14 -6.04
CA LEU A 463 -3.29 17.40 -6.70
C LEU A 463 -3.08 18.11 -8.05
N ALA A 464 -2.24 19.16 -8.09
CA ALA A 464 -1.91 19.87 -9.32
C ALA A 464 -1.27 18.94 -10.37
N PHE A 465 -0.36 18.06 -9.93
CA PHE A 465 0.22 17.04 -10.79
C PHE A 465 -0.84 16.08 -11.35
N LEU A 466 -1.76 15.59 -10.51
CA LEU A 466 -2.85 14.70 -10.94
C LEU A 466 -3.81 15.39 -11.92
N ILE A 467 -4.15 16.66 -11.69
CA ILE A 467 -4.97 17.45 -12.61
C ILE A 467 -4.26 17.59 -13.95
N GLY A 468 -2.97 17.94 -13.95
CA GLY A 468 -2.16 18.03 -15.17
C GLY A 468 -2.09 16.73 -15.95
N LEU A 469 -1.91 15.60 -15.25
CA LEU A 469 -1.93 14.25 -15.84
C LEU A 469 -3.31 13.93 -16.43
N GLY A 470 -4.37 14.20 -15.67
CA GLY A 470 -5.75 13.96 -16.08
C GLY A 470 -6.16 14.78 -17.31
N LEU A 471 -5.80 16.07 -17.36
CA LEU A 471 -6.05 16.92 -18.53
C LEU A 471 -5.32 16.43 -19.77
N ARG A 472 -4.04 16.03 -19.63
CA ARG A 472 -3.27 15.44 -20.74
C ARG A 472 -3.86 14.12 -21.21
N GLY A 473 -4.26 13.25 -20.28
CA GLY A 473 -4.94 11.99 -20.58
C GLY A 473 -6.29 12.20 -21.27
N TRP A 474 -7.07 13.18 -20.79
CA TRP A 474 -8.38 13.54 -21.35
C TRP A 474 -8.27 14.01 -22.81
N ARG A 475 -7.31 14.90 -23.11
CA ARG A 475 -7.02 15.32 -24.50
C ARG A 475 -6.63 14.13 -25.38
N GLY A 476 -5.81 13.21 -24.86
CA GLY A 476 -5.45 11.97 -25.58
C GLY A 476 -6.67 11.08 -25.84
N LEU A 477 -7.55 10.94 -24.86
CA LEU A 477 -8.80 10.18 -24.98
C LEU A 477 -9.74 10.81 -26.01
N GLN A 478 -9.83 12.14 -26.07
CA GLN A 478 -10.63 12.84 -27.08
C GLN A 478 -10.09 12.61 -28.49
N ALA A 479 -8.77 12.71 -28.68
CA ALA A 479 -8.11 12.54 -29.98
C ALA A 479 -8.21 11.09 -30.52
N ARG A 480 -8.30 10.09 -29.64
CA ARG A 480 -8.38 8.68 -30.08
C ARG A 480 -9.71 8.33 -30.75
N PRO A 481 -9.69 7.67 -31.92
CA PRO A 481 -10.93 7.22 -32.58
C PRO A 481 -11.62 6.10 -31.79
N HIS A 482 -10.85 5.17 -31.22
CA HIS A 482 -11.37 4.06 -30.43
C HIS A 482 -10.42 3.68 -29.28
N PRO A 483 -10.89 3.58 -28.01
CA PRO A 483 -10.02 3.38 -26.86
C PRO A 483 -9.44 1.96 -26.74
N PHE A 484 -10.00 1.00 -27.49
CA PHE A 484 -9.61 -0.41 -27.45
C PHE A 484 -8.65 -0.84 -28.57
N LEU A 485 -8.32 0.04 -29.52
CA LEU A 485 -7.38 -0.28 -30.58
C LEU A 485 -5.98 0.21 -30.20
N ALA A 486 -4.99 -0.66 -30.38
CA ALA A 486 -3.59 -0.28 -30.37
C ALA A 486 -3.28 0.54 -31.63
N ASN A 487 -2.22 1.35 -31.58
CA ASN A 487 -1.63 1.88 -32.80
C ASN A 487 -0.76 0.81 -33.43
#